data_AF-A0A374VB29-F1
#
_entry.id   AF-A0A374VB29-F1
#
_cell.length_a   1.000
_cell.length_b   1.000
_cell.length_c   1.000
_cell.angle_alpha   90.00
_cell.angle_beta   90.00
_cell.angle_gamma   90.00
#
_symmetry.space_group_name_H-M   'P 1'
#
loop_
_entity.id
_entity.type
_entity.pdbx_description
1 polymer ?
#
loop_
_entity_poly.entity_id
_entity_poly.type
_entity_poly.pdbx_seq_one_letter_code
_entity_poly.pdbx_strand_id
1 'polypeptide(L)'
;MAEGNKILGKVAFVDKGAYNAGARYDLFNFVTTEDSCYLSLKDGNTGHPVTDTAWWKCIANGKSATEAAKKALAEATRAGNAADNLYGAAQSANEAATRAGNAANDADTAKTEAHQAAGRADVITSEASRKIVEMDALSKAVAGYINAAPVRMLVSVPVSISTKNKVRQKIGITFFPSYCLKNALYQKISGSSADADPSGNLTVNGTGKSSFHVIPTQNTELWQKVDVTVRPPLIRLSNGKMRLNGGKIRIV
;
A
#
# COMPACT_ATOMS: atom_id res chain seq x y z
N MET A 1 64.41 44.98 -99.75
CA MET A 1 63.81 44.35 -98.56
C MET A 1 62.82 43.33 -99.07
N ALA A 2 63.18 42.04 -99.05
CA ALA A 2 62.24 40.98 -99.39
C ALA A 2 61.59 40.52 -98.07
N GLU A 3 60.41 41.07 -97.78
CA GLU A 3 59.55 40.54 -96.71
C GLU A 3 59.02 39.17 -97.15
N GLY A 4 59.83 38.14 -96.94
CA GLY A 4 59.39 36.76 -97.05
C GLY A 4 58.40 36.49 -95.92
N ASN A 5 57.12 36.39 -96.24
CA ASN A 5 56.08 36.01 -95.29
C ASN A 5 56.36 34.56 -94.83
N LYS A 6 57.06 34.41 -93.70
CA LYS A 6 57.37 33.11 -93.10
C LYS A 6 56.11 32.56 -92.45
N ILE A 7 55.45 31.58 -93.08
CA ILE A 7 54.35 30.85 -92.47
C ILE A 7 54.94 30.04 -91.32
N LEU A 8 54.75 30.52 -90.08
CA LEU A 8 55.33 29.93 -88.87
C LEU A 8 54.62 28.64 -88.40
N GLY A 9 53.72 28.08 -89.21
CA GLY A 9 52.84 26.99 -88.79
C GLY A 9 51.89 27.43 -87.67
N LYS A 10 51.31 26.47 -86.96
CA LYS A 10 50.49 26.76 -85.78
C LYS A 10 51.42 27.19 -84.63
N VAL A 11 51.32 28.45 -84.19
CA VAL A 11 52.27 29.06 -83.24
C VAL A 11 51.73 29.22 -81.81
N ALA A 12 50.51 28.77 -81.54
CA ALA A 12 49.84 28.95 -80.25
C ALA A 12 49.19 27.66 -79.76
N PHE A 13 49.13 27.52 -78.43
CA PHE A 13 48.35 26.47 -77.79
C PHE A 13 46.87 26.69 -78.06
N VAL A 14 46.17 25.59 -78.36
CA VAL A 14 44.72 25.60 -78.59
C VAL A 14 44.05 24.61 -77.65
N ASP A 15 43.14 25.09 -76.84
CA ASP A 15 42.31 24.25 -75.97
C ASP A 15 41.32 23.44 -76.81
N LYS A 16 41.28 22.13 -76.61
CA LYS A 16 40.33 21.22 -77.24
C LYS A 16 39.37 20.58 -76.23
N GLY A 17 39.39 21.02 -74.98
CA GLY A 17 38.53 20.53 -73.91
C GLY A 17 38.89 19.11 -73.49
N ALA A 18 37.87 18.34 -73.07
CA ALA A 18 38.09 16.97 -72.61
C ALA A 18 38.62 16.06 -73.73
N TYR A 19 39.59 15.20 -73.38
CA TYR A 19 40.10 14.19 -74.32
C TYR A 19 38.98 13.28 -74.83
N ASN A 20 38.96 13.04 -76.14
CA ASN A 20 38.03 12.14 -76.82
C ASN A 20 38.81 11.35 -77.88
N ALA A 21 38.81 10.02 -77.77
CA ALA A 21 39.56 9.14 -78.68
C ALA A 21 39.15 9.26 -80.16
N GLY A 22 37.90 9.66 -80.45
CA GLY A 22 37.41 9.83 -81.81
C GLY A 22 37.75 11.19 -82.44
N ALA A 23 38.28 12.13 -81.67
CA ALA A 23 38.65 13.46 -82.17
C ALA A 23 40.09 13.48 -82.72
N ARG A 24 40.30 14.29 -83.75
CA ARG A 24 41.64 14.58 -84.29
C ARG A 24 42.25 15.78 -83.57
N TYR A 25 43.48 15.63 -83.12
CA TYR A 25 44.28 16.67 -82.50
C TYR A 25 45.52 16.96 -83.34
N ASP A 26 45.81 18.24 -83.56
CA ASP A 26 47.01 18.68 -84.26
C ASP A 26 48.06 19.20 -83.27
N LEU A 27 49.28 19.47 -83.76
CA LEU A 27 50.38 19.99 -82.95
C LEU A 27 49.92 21.21 -82.13
N PHE A 28 50.32 21.27 -80.86
CA PHE A 28 49.95 22.30 -79.89
C PHE A 28 48.47 22.37 -79.48
N ASN A 29 47.63 21.43 -79.91
CA ASN A 29 46.35 21.23 -79.23
C ASN A 29 46.61 20.64 -77.84
N PHE A 30 45.92 21.13 -76.81
CA PHE A 30 45.91 20.48 -75.50
C PHE A 30 44.50 20.04 -75.11
N VAL A 31 44.45 19.03 -74.26
CA VAL A 31 43.21 18.43 -73.73
C VAL A 31 43.30 18.28 -72.22
N THR A 32 42.15 18.24 -71.58
CA THR A 32 42.00 17.95 -70.16
C THR A 32 41.50 16.52 -69.96
N THR A 33 42.01 15.87 -68.93
CA THR A 33 41.41 14.68 -68.30
C THR A 33 40.79 15.09 -66.97
N GLU A 34 40.21 14.13 -66.24
CA GLU A 34 39.68 14.36 -64.88
C GLU A 34 40.74 14.95 -63.93
N ASP A 35 42.02 14.66 -64.16
CA ASP A 35 43.10 14.93 -63.22
C ASP A 35 44.32 15.65 -63.81
N SER A 36 44.39 15.89 -65.13
CA SER A 36 45.63 16.35 -65.78
C SER A 36 45.37 17.04 -67.11
N CYS A 37 46.38 17.72 -67.64
CA CYS A 37 46.36 18.32 -68.97
C CYS A 37 47.48 17.74 -69.84
N TYR A 38 47.17 17.46 -71.11
CA TYR A 38 48.10 16.86 -72.07
C TYR A 38 48.13 17.64 -73.37
N LEU A 39 49.32 17.80 -73.93
CA LEU A 39 49.61 18.51 -75.17
C LEU A 39 49.91 17.52 -76.29
N SER A 40 49.27 17.66 -77.44
CA SER A 40 49.58 16.89 -78.65
C SER A 40 50.91 17.34 -79.26
N LEU A 41 51.78 16.37 -79.53
CA LEU A 41 53.14 16.57 -80.03
C LEU A 41 53.24 16.54 -81.56
N LYS A 42 52.18 16.13 -82.26
CA LYS A 42 52.16 15.91 -83.72
C LYS A 42 50.79 16.26 -84.31
N ASP A 43 50.78 16.54 -85.60
CA ASP A 43 49.56 16.68 -86.38
C ASP A 43 48.87 15.33 -86.58
N GLY A 44 47.53 15.32 -86.60
CA GLY A 44 46.76 14.10 -86.87
C GLY A 44 46.74 13.05 -85.76
N ASN A 45 46.95 13.45 -84.52
CA ASN A 45 46.79 12.61 -83.35
C ASN A 45 45.30 12.23 -83.16
N THR A 46 44.94 11.01 -83.51
CA THR A 46 43.59 10.46 -83.38
C THR A 46 43.69 9.06 -82.75
N GLY A 47 42.85 8.77 -81.76
CA GLY A 47 42.79 7.45 -81.13
C GLY A 47 43.97 7.09 -80.20
N HIS A 48 45.03 7.90 -80.11
CA HIS A 48 46.14 7.64 -79.19
C HIS A 48 45.79 8.06 -77.77
N PRO A 49 45.91 7.16 -76.77
CA PRO A 49 45.62 7.50 -75.38
C PRO A 49 46.60 8.55 -74.86
N VAL A 50 46.16 9.40 -73.94
CA VAL A 50 47.01 10.46 -73.33
C VAL A 50 48.25 9.94 -72.59
N THR A 51 48.32 8.63 -72.33
CA THR A 51 49.50 7.92 -71.78
C THR A 51 50.56 7.61 -72.83
N ASP A 52 50.24 7.69 -74.13
CA ASP A 52 51.18 7.51 -75.23
C ASP A 52 52.10 8.72 -75.36
N THR A 53 53.27 8.63 -74.73
CA THR A 53 54.26 9.72 -74.68
C THR A 53 54.87 10.09 -76.02
N ALA A 54 54.68 9.28 -77.07
CA ALA A 54 55.13 9.61 -78.42
C ALA A 54 54.18 10.60 -79.13
N TRP A 55 52.97 10.77 -78.61
CA TRP A 55 51.91 11.63 -79.15
C TRP A 55 51.47 12.70 -78.17
N TRP A 56 51.61 12.46 -76.87
CA TRP A 56 51.16 13.35 -75.80
C TRP A 56 52.28 13.71 -74.83
N LYS A 57 52.32 14.97 -74.40
CA LYS A 57 53.15 15.44 -73.28
C LYS A 57 52.23 15.95 -72.18
N CYS A 58 52.35 15.38 -70.98
CA CYS A 58 51.69 15.95 -69.81
C CYS A 58 52.29 17.33 -69.50
N ILE A 59 51.45 18.36 -69.47
CA ILE A 59 51.83 19.75 -69.21
C ILE A 59 51.39 20.23 -67.82
N ALA A 60 50.41 19.55 -67.23
CA ALA A 60 50.02 19.72 -65.83
C ALA A 60 49.52 18.38 -65.29
N ASN A 61 50.09 17.91 -64.18
CA ASN A 61 49.75 16.63 -63.55
C ASN A 61 49.07 16.87 -62.20
N GLY A 62 47.74 16.76 -62.16
CA GLY A 62 46.93 16.91 -60.95
C GLY A 62 46.61 15.59 -60.24
N LYS A 63 47.08 14.44 -60.73
CA LYS A 63 46.81 13.11 -60.14
C LYS A 63 47.05 13.04 -58.64
N SER A 64 48.18 13.58 -58.18
CA SER A 64 48.52 13.58 -56.76
C SER A 64 47.56 14.44 -55.92
N ALA A 65 47.12 15.57 -56.46
CA ALA A 65 46.14 16.44 -55.79
C ALA A 65 44.75 15.78 -55.75
N THR A 66 44.31 15.16 -56.85
CA THR A 66 43.04 14.43 -56.92
C THR A 66 43.01 13.26 -55.93
N GLU A 67 44.08 12.47 -55.85
CA GLU A 67 44.15 11.35 -54.90
C GLU A 67 44.23 11.83 -53.44
N ALA A 68 44.93 12.94 -53.17
CA ALA A 68 44.93 13.56 -51.85
C ALA A 68 43.52 14.05 -51.45
N ALA A 69 42.78 14.67 -52.37
CA ALA A 69 41.42 15.13 -52.15
C ALA A 69 40.45 13.97 -51.87
N LYS A 70 40.54 12.87 -52.64
CA LYS A 70 39.75 11.65 -52.39
C LYS A 70 40.04 11.06 -51.00
N LYS A 71 41.31 10.99 -50.59
CA LYS A 71 41.69 10.51 -49.26
C LYS A 71 41.16 11.43 -48.15
N ALA A 72 41.26 12.75 -48.32
CA ALA A 72 40.75 13.72 -47.36
C ALA A 72 39.23 13.62 -47.21
N LEU A 73 38.49 13.46 -48.32
CA LEU A 73 37.05 13.26 -48.29
C LEU A 73 36.67 11.97 -47.56
N ALA A 74 37.34 10.86 -47.87
CA ALA A 74 37.09 9.58 -47.19
C ALA A 74 37.33 9.68 -45.68
N GLU A 75 38.37 10.41 -45.27
CA GLU A 75 38.67 10.61 -43.85
C GLU A 75 37.66 11.54 -43.16
N ALA A 76 37.22 12.60 -43.84
CA ALA A 76 36.15 13.46 -43.35
C ALA A 76 34.84 12.66 -43.12
N THR A 77 34.48 11.77 -44.04
CA THR A 77 33.33 10.87 -43.86
C THR A 77 33.52 9.93 -42.66
N ARG A 78 34.71 9.34 -42.48
CA ARG A 78 34.99 8.50 -41.30
C ARG A 78 34.87 9.28 -39.99
N ALA A 79 35.41 10.50 -39.95
CA ALA A 79 35.32 11.38 -38.79
C ALA A 79 33.86 11.75 -38.47
N GLY A 80 33.05 12.05 -39.50
CA GLY A 80 31.60 12.29 -39.32
C GLY A 80 30.88 11.08 -38.72
N ASN A 81 31.08 9.90 -39.29
CA ASN A 81 30.47 8.67 -38.76
C ASN A 81 30.92 8.37 -37.31
N ALA A 82 32.20 8.64 -36.99
CA ALA A 82 32.70 8.47 -35.63
C ALA A 82 32.05 9.48 -34.66
N ALA A 83 31.85 10.73 -35.08
CA ALA A 83 31.17 11.74 -34.28
C ALA A 83 29.69 11.38 -34.02
N ASP A 84 28.97 10.89 -35.03
CA ASP A 84 27.58 10.44 -34.89
C ASP A 84 27.48 9.25 -33.91
N ASN A 85 28.40 8.29 -34.00
CA ASN A 85 28.47 7.18 -33.06
C ASN A 85 28.74 7.64 -31.63
N LEU A 86 29.64 8.60 -31.43
CA LEU A 86 29.92 9.19 -30.12
C LEU A 86 28.71 9.93 -29.56
N TYR A 87 27.97 10.65 -30.41
CA TYR A 87 26.74 11.33 -30.00
C TYR A 87 25.67 10.32 -29.55
N GLY A 88 25.45 9.24 -30.31
CA GLY A 88 24.53 8.17 -29.94
C GLY A 88 24.92 7.46 -28.64
N ALA A 89 26.22 7.22 -28.44
CA ALA A 89 26.74 6.65 -27.20
C ALA A 89 26.55 7.58 -26.00
N ALA A 90 26.77 8.89 -26.17
CA ALA A 90 26.56 9.89 -25.12
C ALA A 90 25.08 10.00 -24.74
N GLN A 91 24.17 9.97 -25.71
CA GLN A 91 22.73 9.95 -25.45
C GLN A 91 22.32 8.69 -24.67
N SER A 92 22.79 7.52 -25.10
CA SER A 92 22.52 6.25 -24.42
C SER A 92 23.03 6.25 -22.97
N ALA A 93 24.20 6.84 -22.74
CA ALA A 93 24.77 7.01 -21.40
C ALA A 93 23.92 7.95 -20.53
N ASN A 94 23.41 9.05 -21.09
CA ASN A 94 22.53 9.97 -20.37
C ASN A 94 21.18 9.32 -19.99
N GLU A 95 20.60 8.53 -20.89
CA GLU A 95 19.39 7.75 -20.61
C GLU A 95 19.63 6.69 -19.52
N ALA A 96 20.79 6.02 -19.53
CA ALA A 96 21.18 5.09 -18.48
C ALA A 96 21.36 5.80 -17.12
N ALA A 97 22.01 6.98 -17.10
CA ALA A 97 22.16 7.79 -15.90
C ALA A 97 20.82 8.24 -15.32
N THR A 98 19.88 8.63 -16.17
CA THR A 98 18.51 9.01 -15.77
C THR A 98 17.78 7.82 -15.15
N ARG A 99 17.85 6.64 -15.77
CA ARG A 99 17.25 5.41 -15.23
C ARG A 99 17.86 5.02 -13.89
N ALA A 100 19.17 5.15 -13.73
CA ALA A 100 19.84 4.90 -12.46
C ALA A 100 19.40 5.88 -11.36
N GLY A 101 19.22 7.16 -11.70
CA GLY A 101 18.68 8.17 -10.77
C GLY A 101 17.26 7.85 -10.32
N ASN A 102 16.37 7.44 -11.25
CA ASN A 102 15.01 7.03 -10.90
C ASN A 102 15.01 5.78 -10.01
N ALA A 103 15.81 4.77 -10.34
CA ALA A 103 15.93 3.56 -9.51
C ALA A 103 16.45 3.85 -8.09
N ALA A 104 17.36 4.82 -7.94
CA ALA A 104 17.83 5.26 -6.64
C ALA A 104 16.72 5.93 -5.82
N ASN A 105 15.89 6.77 -6.45
CA ASN A 105 14.74 7.41 -5.79
C ASN A 105 13.67 6.39 -5.38
N ASP A 106 13.39 5.40 -6.23
CA ASP A 106 12.47 4.31 -5.92
C ASP A 106 12.96 3.49 -4.73
N ALA A 107 14.27 3.20 -4.68
CA ALA A 107 14.89 2.49 -3.57
C ALA A 107 14.82 3.29 -2.25
N ASP A 108 15.01 4.61 -2.28
CA ASP A 108 14.90 5.46 -1.08
C ASP A 108 13.45 5.54 -0.57
N THR A 109 12.49 5.58 -1.50
CA THR A 109 11.05 5.50 -1.18
C THR A 109 10.73 4.17 -0.50
N ALA A 110 11.13 3.05 -1.09
CA ALA A 110 10.92 1.72 -0.53
C ALA A 110 11.57 1.56 0.86
N LYS A 111 12.77 2.11 1.06
CA LYS A 111 13.45 2.13 2.36
C LYS A 111 12.63 2.90 3.40
N THR A 112 12.11 4.07 3.04
CA THR A 112 11.29 4.89 3.93
C THR A 112 10.00 4.16 4.33
N GLU A 113 9.31 3.54 3.37
CA GLU A 113 8.11 2.74 3.63
C GLU A 113 8.39 1.54 4.54
N ALA A 114 9.51 0.84 4.32
CA ALA A 114 9.92 -0.27 5.16
C ALA A 114 10.19 0.16 6.62
N HIS A 115 10.85 1.31 6.83
CA HIS A 115 11.05 1.86 8.17
C HIS A 115 9.74 2.24 8.85
N GLN A 116 8.79 2.83 8.11
CA GLN A 116 7.47 3.14 8.66
C GLN A 116 6.69 1.87 9.02
N ALA A 117 6.74 0.83 8.18
CA ALA A 117 6.11 -0.45 8.46
C ALA A 117 6.71 -1.12 9.71
N ALA A 118 8.04 -1.11 9.85
CA ALA A 118 8.72 -1.60 11.05
C ALA A 118 8.27 -0.84 12.31
N GLY A 119 8.24 0.50 12.26
CA GLY A 119 7.76 1.31 13.39
C GLY A 119 6.31 1.03 13.77
N ARG A 120 5.42 0.81 12.80
CA ARG A 120 4.02 0.40 13.07
C ARG A 120 3.96 -0.97 13.72
N ALA A 121 4.77 -1.92 13.27
CA ALA A 121 4.84 -3.25 13.86
C ALA A 121 5.29 -3.19 15.33
N ASP A 122 6.32 -2.39 15.64
CA ASP A 122 6.81 -2.21 17.01
C ASP A 122 5.72 -1.64 17.95
N VAL A 123 4.97 -0.64 17.48
CA VAL A 123 3.83 -0.07 18.24
C VAL A 123 2.77 -1.13 18.50
N ILE A 124 2.36 -1.87 17.46
CA ILE A 124 1.34 -2.93 17.59
C ILE A 124 1.80 -4.02 18.55
N THR A 125 3.06 -4.45 18.47
CA THR A 125 3.62 -5.47 19.37
C THR A 125 3.65 -4.98 20.81
N SER A 126 4.09 -3.74 21.05
CA SER A 126 4.09 -3.14 22.39
C SER A 126 2.68 -3.05 22.99
N GLU A 127 1.71 -2.59 22.20
CA GLU A 127 0.31 -2.54 22.63
C GLU A 127 -0.27 -3.93 22.90
N ALA A 128 0.03 -4.91 22.05
CA ALA A 128 -0.40 -6.29 22.23
C ALA A 128 0.18 -6.88 23.53
N SER A 129 1.47 -6.69 23.79
CA SER A 129 2.11 -7.11 25.04
C SER A 129 1.43 -6.48 26.27
N ARG A 130 1.11 -5.18 26.23
CA ARG A 130 0.37 -4.52 27.31
C ARG A 130 -1.01 -5.13 27.53
N LYS A 131 -1.76 -5.38 26.46
CA LYS A 131 -3.09 -5.99 26.53
C LYS A 131 -3.04 -7.41 27.09
N ILE A 132 -2.03 -8.21 26.73
CA ILE A 132 -1.86 -9.56 27.28
C ILE A 132 -1.66 -9.50 28.81
N VAL A 133 -0.84 -8.58 29.31
CA VAL A 133 -0.63 -8.39 30.75
C VAL A 133 -1.93 -7.96 31.45
N GLU A 134 -2.68 -7.03 30.85
CA GLU A 134 -3.99 -6.62 31.39
C GLU A 134 -5.00 -7.76 31.42
N MET A 135 -5.02 -8.59 30.37
CA MET A 135 -5.87 -9.78 30.30
C MET A 135 -5.49 -10.84 31.34
N ASP A 136 -4.20 -11.08 31.57
CA ASP A 136 -3.72 -11.99 32.62
C ASP A 136 -4.12 -11.48 34.02
N ALA A 137 -3.96 -10.18 34.27
CA ALA A 137 -4.38 -9.54 35.51
C ALA A 137 -5.91 -9.67 35.73
N LEU A 138 -6.70 -9.41 34.68
CA LEU A 138 -8.16 -9.57 34.73
C LEU A 138 -8.56 -11.02 34.97
N SER A 139 -7.92 -11.98 34.29
CA SER A 139 -8.16 -13.41 34.47
C SER A 139 -7.93 -13.84 35.93
N LYS A 140 -6.80 -13.42 36.52
CA LYS A 140 -6.48 -13.66 37.93
C LYS A 140 -7.49 -13.02 38.88
N ALA A 141 -7.93 -11.79 38.61
CA ALA A 141 -8.95 -11.13 39.41
C ALA A 141 -10.30 -11.87 39.36
N VAL A 142 -10.75 -12.27 38.16
CA VAL A 142 -11.99 -13.05 37.98
C VAL A 142 -11.91 -14.39 38.68
N ALA A 143 -10.80 -15.12 38.55
CA ALA A 143 -10.59 -16.37 39.26
C ALA A 143 -10.63 -16.17 40.79
N GLY A 144 -10.04 -15.08 41.28
CA GLY A 144 -10.13 -14.66 42.69
C GLY A 144 -11.57 -14.45 43.16
N TYR A 145 -12.39 -13.74 42.37
CA TYR A 145 -13.80 -13.51 42.70
C TYR A 145 -14.64 -14.79 42.68
N ILE A 146 -14.37 -15.71 41.74
CA ILE A 146 -15.06 -17.00 41.65
C ILE A 146 -14.71 -17.91 42.83
N ASN A 147 -13.49 -17.84 43.35
CA ASN A 147 -13.06 -18.67 44.49
C ASN A 147 -13.32 -18.01 45.86
N ALA A 148 -13.65 -16.73 45.90
CA ALA A 148 -13.93 -16.03 47.15
C ALA A 148 -15.28 -16.46 47.74
N ALA A 149 -15.24 -17.30 48.77
CA ALA A 149 -16.41 -17.67 49.54
C ALA A 149 -16.90 -16.51 50.43
N PRO A 150 -18.22 -16.32 50.59
CA PRO A 150 -18.74 -15.32 51.51
C PRO A 150 -18.42 -15.69 52.97
N VAL A 151 -18.14 -14.67 53.78
CA VAL A 151 -17.88 -14.80 55.24
C VAL A 151 -19.11 -14.41 56.05
N ARG A 152 -19.99 -13.58 55.48
CA ARG A 152 -21.26 -13.20 56.12
C ARG A 152 -22.36 -13.07 55.09
N MET A 153 -23.55 -13.54 55.44
CA MET A 153 -24.78 -13.37 54.66
C MET A 153 -25.79 -12.53 55.46
N LEU A 154 -26.46 -11.60 54.78
CA LEU A 154 -27.71 -10.98 55.25
C LEU A 154 -28.84 -11.45 54.36
N VAL A 155 -29.95 -11.87 54.96
CA VAL A 155 -31.16 -12.27 54.25
C VAL A 155 -32.27 -11.27 54.53
N SER A 156 -32.89 -10.77 53.46
CA SER A 156 -34.04 -9.86 53.52
C SER A 156 -35.31 -10.61 53.12
N VAL A 157 -36.33 -10.56 53.97
CA VAL A 157 -37.56 -11.33 53.82
C VAL A 157 -38.74 -10.38 53.98
N PRO A 158 -39.78 -10.47 53.13
CA PRO A 158 -40.99 -9.68 53.32
C PRO A 158 -41.68 -10.04 54.64
N VAL A 159 -41.95 -9.03 55.48
CA VAL A 159 -42.57 -9.20 56.82
C VAL A 159 -43.93 -9.90 56.75
N SER A 160 -44.76 -9.56 55.75
CA SER A 160 -45.97 -10.31 55.42
C SER A 160 -46.41 -10.02 53.99
N ILE A 161 -46.95 -11.04 53.31
CA ILE A 161 -47.45 -10.91 51.93
C ILE A 161 -48.98 -11.04 51.96
N SER A 162 -49.69 -10.09 51.36
CA SER A 162 -51.14 -10.21 51.15
C SER A 162 -51.41 -11.08 49.92
N THR A 163 -52.41 -11.96 49.97
CA THR A 163 -52.86 -12.76 48.81
C THR A 163 -53.33 -11.92 47.61
N LYS A 164 -53.63 -10.63 47.83
CA LYS A 164 -54.00 -9.67 46.76
C LYS A 164 -52.84 -8.74 46.36
N ASN A 165 -51.65 -8.90 46.93
CA ASN A 165 -50.49 -8.12 46.52
C ASN A 165 -50.03 -8.57 45.12
N LYS A 166 -50.05 -7.66 44.14
CA LYS A 166 -49.63 -7.93 42.76
C LYS A 166 -48.13 -7.71 42.54
N VAL A 167 -47.43 -7.10 43.51
CA VAL A 167 -45.98 -6.88 43.43
C VAL A 167 -45.26 -8.17 43.79
N ARG A 168 -44.44 -8.68 42.86
CA ARG A 168 -43.59 -9.85 43.10
C ARG A 168 -42.67 -9.58 44.29
N GLN A 169 -42.72 -10.48 45.27
CA GLN A 169 -41.87 -10.44 46.46
C GLN A 169 -40.73 -11.44 46.27
N LYS A 170 -39.62 -11.22 46.98
CA LYS A 170 -38.43 -12.08 46.89
C LYS A 170 -37.76 -12.18 48.25
N ILE A 171 -37.12 -13.32 48.51
CA ILE A 171 -36.12 -13.46 49.56
C ILE A 171 -34.79 -12.92 48.98
N GLY A 172 -34.33 -11.78 49.50
CA GLY A 172 -33.10 -11.13 49.05
C GLY A 172 -31.89 -11.62 49.84
N ILE A 173 -30.72 -11.65 49.21
CA ILE A 173 -29.44 -11.98 49.85
C ILE A 173 -28.43 -10.87 49.62
N THR A 174 -27.58 -10.62 50.61
CA THR A 174 -26.39 -9.77 50.50
C THR A 174 -25.21 -10.48 51.14
N PHE A 175 -24.14 -10.69 50.37
CA PHE A 175 -22.91 -11.30 50.85
C PHE A 175 -21.84 -10.28 51.17
N PHE A 176 -21.02 -10.63 52.16
CA PHE A 176 -19.81 -9.90 52.50
C PHE A 176 -18.61 -10.84 52.43
N PRO A 177 -17.51 -10.40 51.80
CA PRO A 177 -17.38 -9.12 51.06
C PRO A 177 -18.26 -9.06 49.80
N SER A 178 -18.57 -7.85 49.30
CA SER A 178 -19.58 -7.63 48.26
C SER A 178 -19.18 -8.12 46.86
N TYR A 179 -17.89 -8.41 46.66
CA TYR A 179 -17.32 -8.93 45.42
C TYR A 179 -17.46 -10.45 45.24
N CYS A 180 -17.91 -11.18 46.28
CA CYS A 180 -18.22 -12.60 46.16
C CYS A 180 -19.43 -12.84 45.26
N LEU A 181 -19.49 -14.02 44.64
CA LEU A 181 -20.63 -14.41 43.80
C LEU A 181 -21.91 -14.52 44.63
N LYS A 182 -22.99 -13.91 44.15
CA LYS A 182 -24.29 -13.80 44.86
C LYS A 182 -25.22 -14.98 44.57
N ASN A 183 -24.72 -16.19 44.82
CA ASN A 183 -25.45 -17.44 44.57
C ASN A 183 -25.91 -18.07 45.90
N ALA A 184 -27.22 -18.34 46.02
CA ALA A 184 -27.80 -19.07 47.13
C ALA A 184 -28.90 -20.03 46.65
N LEU A 185 -29.05 -21.15 47.36
CA LEU A 185 -30.14 -22.09 47.20
C LEU A 185 -31.27 -21.75 48.18
N TYR A 186 -32.49 -21.75 47.69
CA TYR A 186 -33.70 -21.50 48.48
C TYR A 186 -34.44 -22.83 48.66
N GLN A 187 -34.20 -23.52 49.78
CA GLN A 187 -34.80 -24.81 50.06
C GLN A 187 -36.03 -24.64 50.94
N LYS A 188 -37.20 -25.05 50.45
CA LYS A 188 -38.42 -25.06 51.26
C LYS A 188 -38.36 -26.15 52.32
N ILE A 189 -38.64 -25.78 53.56
CA ILE A 189 -38.61 -26.67 54.73
C ILE A 189 -40.02 -27.16 55.04
N SER A 190 -40.98 -26.24 55.10
CA SER A 190 -42.35 -26.52 55.53
C SER A 190 -43.33 -25.45 55.09
N GLY A 191 -44.63 -25.78 55.18
CA GLY A 191 -45.74 -24.91 54.78
C GLY A 191 -46.08 -24.98 53.28
N SER A 192 -47.23 -24.46 52.88
CA SER A 192 -47.69 -24.46 51.47
C SER A 192 -48.09 -23.07 50.98
N SER A 193 -47.92 -22.04 51.81
CA SER A 193 -48.41 -20.67 51.54
C SER A 193 -47.65 -19.93 50.43
N ALA A 194 -46.35 -20.21 50.29
CA ALA A 194 -45.48 -19.69 49.26
C ALA A 194 -44.43 -20.72 48.83
N ASP A 195 -43.96 -20.59 47.59
CA ASP A 195 -42.81 -21.26 47.01
C ASP A 195 -41.77 -20.24 46.55
N ALA A 196 -40.50 -20.62 46.49
CA ALA A 196 -39.41 -19.79 45.98
C ALA A 196 -38.80 -20.44 44.73
N ASP A 197 -38.58 -19.64 43.69
CA ASP A 197 -37.81 -20.09 42.52
C ASP A 197 -36.29 -20.12 42.83
N PRO A 198 -35.44 -20.68 41.94
CA PRO A 198 -33.98 -20.68 42.14
C PRO A 198 -33.36 -19.27 42.25
N SER A 199 -34.06 -18.21 41.83
CA SER A 199 -33.64 -16.82 41.98
C SER A 199 -34.16 -16.18 43.29
N GLY A 200 -34.88 -16.92 44.13
CA GLY A 200 -35.47 -16.45 45.39
C GLY A 200 -36.79 -15.69 45.24
N ASN A 201 -37.35 -15.58 44.03
CA ASN A 201 -38.65 -14.93 43.84
C ASN A 201 -39.76 -15.81 44.41
N LEU A 202 -40.71 -15.17 45.09
CA LEU A 202 -41.79 -15.86 45.78
C LEU A 202 -43.05 -15.92 44.92
N THR A 203 -43.61 -17.13 44.82
CA THR A 203 -44.96 -17.39 44.31
C THR A 203 -45.88 -17.65 45.49
N VAL A 204 -47.01 -16.94 45.55
CA VAL A 204 -48.00 -17.07 46.62
C VAL A 204 -49.07 -18.06 46.21
N ASN A 205 -49.25 -19.13 46.99
CA ASN A 205 -50.19 -20.21 46.70
C ASN A 205 -51.39 -20.26 47.65
N GLY A 206 -51.28 -19.66 48.83
CA GLY A 206 -52.33 -19.67 49.84
C GLY A 206 -51.93 -18.91 51.09
N THR A 207 -52.85 -18.76 52.03
CA THR A 207 -52.56 -18.15 53.34
C THR A 207 -51.84 -19.13 54.25
N GLY A 208 -50.98 -18.64 55.14
CA GLY A 208 -50.25 -19.44 56.11
C GLY A 208 -48.79 -19.01 56.19
N LYS A 209 -47.96 -19.89 56.76
CA LYS A 209 -46.53 -19.67 56.94
C LYS A 209 -45.75 -20.72 56.17
N SER A 210 -44.79 -20.30 55.34
CA SER A 210 -43.81 -21.17 54.68
C SER A 210 -42.42 -20.85 55.22
N SER A 211 -41.63 -21.88 55.55
CA SER A 211 -40.26 -21.72 56.04
C SER A 211 -39.26 -22.17 54.97
N PHE A 212 -38.16 -21.44 54.82
CA PHE A 212 -37.10 -21.72 53.85
C PHE A 212 -35.71 -21.69 54.48
N HIS A 213 -34.80 -22.52 54.01
CA HIS A 213 -33.36 -22.32 54.19
C HIS A 213 -32.83 -21.52 53.01
N VAL A 214 -32.07 -20.47 53.31
CA VAL A 214 -31.27 -19.74 52.32
C VAL A 214 -29.83 -20.15 52.52
N ILE A 215 -29.25 -20.86 51.55
CA ILE A 215 -27.96 -21.55 51.69
C ILE A 215 -26.99 -20.99 50.64
N PRO A 216 -25.91 -20.30 51.03
CA PRO A 216 -24.89 -19.85 50.07
C PRO A 216 -24.17 -21.05 49.44
N THR A 217 -23.91 -20.99 48.13
CA THR A 217 -23.32 -22.14 47.41
C THR A 217 -21.84 -22.35 47.69
N GLN A 218 -21.13 -21.31 48.14
CA GLN A 218 -19.68 -21.34 48.39
C GLN A 218 -19.32 -21.47 49.88
N ASN A 219 -20.28 -21.26 50.78
CA ASN A 219 -20.11 -21.44 52.21
C ASN A 219 -21.45 -21.79 52.84
N THR A 220 -21.75 -23.08 52.90
CA THR A 220 -23.05 -23.60 53.33
C THR A 220 -23.31 -23.35 54.81
N GLU A 221 -22.27 -23.14 55.64
CA GLU A 221 -22.40 -22.90 57.08
C GLU A 221 -23.12 -21.58 57.41
N LEU A 222 -23.12 -20.62 56.48
CA LEU A 222 -23.78 -19.32 56.65
C LEU A 222 -25.30 -19.36 56.45
N TRP A 223 -25.89 -20.55 56.30
CA TRP A 223 -27.30 -20.71 56.01
C TRP A 223 -28.19 -19.99 57.05
N GLN A 224 -29.32 -19.47 56.60
CA GLN A 224 -30.31 -18.85 57.47
C GLN A 224 -31.69 -19.44 57.21
N LYS A 225 -32.40 -19.76 58.29
CA LYS A 225 -33.82 -20.09 58.22
C LYS A 225 -34.64 -18.80 58.20
N VAL A 226 -35.54 -18.71 57.24
CA VAL A 226 -36.45 -17.58 57.10
C VAL A 226 -37.88 -18.03 56.94
N ASP A 227 -38.78 -17.19 57.42
CA ASP A 227 -40.21 -17.45 57.42
C ASP A 227 -40.95 -16.42 56.57
N VAL A 228 -41.73 -16.90 55.61
CA VAL A 228 -42.62 -16.08 54.78
C VAL A 228 -44.05 -16.31 55.27
N THR A 229 -44.69 -15.24 55.72
CA THR A 229 -46.10 -15.29 56.15
C THR A 229 -46.99 -14.67 55.09
N VAL A 230 -47.90 -15.47 54.54
CA VAL A 230 -48.95 -15.02 53.64
C VAL A 230 -50.26 -14.89 54.39
N ARG A 231 -50.92 -13.75 54.24
CA ARG A 231 -52.17 -13.42 54.92
C ARG A 231 -53.25 -12.97 53.93
N PRO A 232 -54.53 -13.05 54.30
CA PRO A 232 -55.57 -12.36 53.54
C PRO A 232 -55.33 -10.84 53.54
N PRO A 233 -55.92 -10.10 52.58
CA PRO A 233 -55.89 -8.65 52.61
C PRO A 233 -56.49 -8.14 53.93
N LEU A 234 -55.77 -7.24 54.61
CA LEU A 234 -56.25 -6.58 55.81
C LEU A 234 -56.81 -5.22 55.44
N ILE A 235 -57.94 -4.87 56.04
CA ILE A 235 -58.49 -3.52 56.03
C ILE A 235 -58.26 -2.97 57.44
N ARG A 236 -57.45 -1.92 57.56
CA ARG A 236 -57.24 -1.23 58.83
C ARG A 236 -57.85 0.16 58.74
N LEU A 237 -58.70 0.49 59.70
CA LEU A 237 -59.15 1.86 59.93
C LEU A 237 -58.07 2.59 60.74
N SER A 238 -57.63 3.78 60.31
CA SER A 238 -56.68 4.58 61.09
C SER A 238 -57.39 5.50 62.08
N ASN A 239 -58.58 6.02 61.75
CA ASN A 239 -59.50 6.79 62.61
C ASN A 239 -60.92 6.81 61.99
N GLY A 240 -61.97 6.33 62.69
CA GLY A 240 -63.37 6.35 62.20
C GLY A 240 -64.22 5.13 62.64
N LYS A 241 -65.40 4.92 62.05
CA LYS A 241 -66.19 3.68 62.22
C LYS A 241 -66.40 2.96 60.88
N MET A 242 -66.32 1.63 60.86
CA MET A 242 -66.64 0.83 59.68
C MET A 242 -68.02 0.21 59.86
N ARG A 243 -68.89 0.31 58.84
CA ARG A 243 -70.19 -0.38 58.83
C ARG A 243 -70.41 -1.16 57.53
N LEU A 244 -71.17 -2.25 57.62
CA LEU A 244 -71.75 -2.91 56.47
C LEU A 244 -73.05 -2.17 56.10
N ASN A 245 -73.18 -1.73 54.86
CA ASN A 245 -74.40 -1.11 54.34
C ASN A 245 -74.75 -1.75 53.00
N GLY A 246 -75.88 -2.45 52.91
CA GLY A 246 -76.32 -3.15 51.69
C GLY A 246 -75.30 -4.17 51.17
N GLY A 247 -74.62 -4.90 52.06
CA GLY A 247 -73.61 -5.91 51.70
C GLY A 247 -72.25 -5.34 51.27
N LYS A 248 -72.07 -4.02 51.27
CA LYS A 248 -70.79 -3.36 50.96
C LYS A 248 -70.18 -2.75 52.22
N ILE A 249 -68.86 -2.82 52.34
CA ILE A 249 -68.11 -2.15 53.40
C ILE A 249 -68.08 -0.65 53.09
N ARG A 250 -68.49 0.19 54.05
CA ARG A 250 -68.42 1.66 53.96
C ARG A 250 -67.66 2.22 55.17
N ILE A 251 -66.77 3.19 54.92
CA ILE A 251 -66.13 4.02 55.95
C ILE A 251 -67.13 5.11 56.38
N VAL A 252 -67.28 5.31 57.70
CA VAL A 252 -68.15 6.31 58.32
C VAL A 252 -67.32 7.27 59.15
#